data_AF-A0ABD0QID4-F1
#
_entry.id   AF-A0ABD0QID4-F1
#
_cell.length_a   1.000
_cell.length_b   1.000
_cell.length_c   1.000
_cell.angle_alpha   90.00
_cell.angle_beta   90.00
_cell.angle_gamma   90.00
#
_symmetry.space_group_name_H-M   'P 1'
#
loop_
_entity.id
_entity.type
_entity.pdbx_description
1 polymer ?
#
loop_
_entity_poly.entity_id
_entity_poly.type
_entity_poly.pdbx_seq_one_letter_code
_entity_poly.pdbx_strand_id
1 'polypeptide(L)'
;QQHLIELIRLRETEAALEFAQSQLAEQGEESRECLTEMERTLALLAFDNPEESPFGDLLNMMQRQKVWSEVNQAVLDYENRESTPKLAKLLKLLLWAQNELDQKKVKYSRMTDLSKGTIEDP
;
A
#
# COMPACT_ATOMS: atom_id res chain seq x y z
N GLN A 1 13.21 6.06 -6.77
CA GLN A 1 13.15 7.54 -6.72
C GLN A 1 13.19 8.13 -5.32
N GLN A 2 12.29 7.79 -4.38
CA GLN A 2 12.24 8.44 -3.05
C GLN A 2 13.55 8.37 -2.25
N HIS A 3 14.27 7.24 -2.29
CA HIS A 3 15.55 7.10 -1.61
C HIS A 3 16.59 8.14 -2.09
N LEU A 4 16.63 8.40 -3.40
CA LEU A 4 17.51 9.41 -4.00
C LEU A 4 17.15 10.83 -3.53
N ILE A 5 15.86 11.15 -3.40
CA ILE A 5 15.38 12.44 -2.87
C ILE A 5 15.86 12.64 -1.42
N GLU A 6 15.88 11.59 -0.61
CA GLU A 6 16.37 11.66 0.77
C GLU A 6 17.88 11.87 0.87
N LEU A 7 18.67 11.19 0.02
CA LEU A 7 20.12 11.40 -0.03
C LEU A 7 20.47 12.84 -0.43
N ILE A 8 19.71 13.43 -1.35
CA ILE A 8 19.88 14.83 -1.77
C ILE A 8 19.54 15.79 -0.63
N ARG A 9 18.49 15.52 0.15
CA ARG A 9 18.15 16.31 1.36
C ARG A 9 19.23 16.25 2.42
N LEU A 10 19.83 15.08 2.63
CA LEU A 10 20.93 14.88 3.57
C LEU A 10 22.27 15.45 3.06
N ARG A 11 22.30 16.00 1.82
CA ARG A 11 23.51 16.48 1.14
C ARG A 11 24.56 15.37 0.97
N GLU A 12 24.15 14.11 0.96
CA GLU A 12 25.02 12.96 0.73
C GLU A 12 25.16 12.71 -0.78
N THR A 13 25.91 13.58 -1.44
CA THR A 13 26.06 13.59 -2.90
C THR A 13 26.72 12.33 -3.46
N GLU A 14 27.73 11.78 -2.76
CA GLU A 14 28.41 10.55 -3.17
C GLU A 14 27.47 9.34 -3.14
N ALA A 15 26.72 9.17 -2.04
CA ALA A 15 25.75 8.09 -1.91
C ALA A 15 24.60 8.24 -2.91
N ALA A 16 24.14 9.48 -3.18
CA ALA A 16 23.13 9.75 -4.20
C ALA A 16 23.61 9.34 -5.61
N LEU A 17 24.87 9.62 -5.95
CA LEU A 17 25.46 9.24 -7.23
C LEU A 17 25.65 7.73 -7.35
N GLU A 18 26.13 7.06 -6.31
CA GLU A 18 26.30 5.60 -6.29
C GLU A 18 24.95 4.88 -6.42
N PHE A 19 23.93 5.34 -5.69
CA PHE A 19 22.59 4.81 -5.80
C PHE A 19 22.00 5.03 -7.19
N ALA A 20 22.19 6.21 -7.77
CA ALA A 20 21.71 6.48 -9.12
C ALA A 20 22.43 5.63 -10.17
N GLN A 21 23.74 5.40 -10.06
CA GLN A 21 24.48 4.56 -10.99
C GLN A 21 24.02 3.10 -10.95
N SER A 22 23.80 2.54 -9.76
CA SER A 22 23.30 1.16 -9.61
C SER A 22 21.88 1.02 -10.16
N GLN A 23 21.00 1.97 -9.86
CA GLN A 23 19.61 1.93 -10.34
C GLN A 23 19.48 2.24 -11.84
N LEU A 24 20.30 3.12 -12.40
CA LEU A 24 20.32 3.41 -13.85
C LEU A 24 20.76 2.18 -14.66
N ALA A 25 21.68 1.37 -14.12
CA ALA A 25 22.12 0.14 -14.76
C ALA A 25 21.01 -0.91 -14.84
N GLU A 26 20.09 -0.95 -13.88
CA GLU A 26 19.01 -1.95 -13.80
C GLU A 26 17.69 -1.45 -14.42
N GLN A 27 17.30 -0.19 -14.16
CA GLN A 27 16.02 0.39 -14.58
C GLN A 27 16.07 1.08 -15.96
N GLY A 28 17.27 1.30 -16.52
CA GLY A 28 17.45 2.02 -17.78
C GLY A 28 16.90 1.32 -19.03
N GLU A 29 16.65 0.01 -18.97
CA GLU A 29 16.06 -0.75 -20.08
C GLU A 29 14.54 -0.91 -19.99
N GLU A 30 13.94 -0.76 -18.79
CA GLU A 30 12.53 -1.14 -18.57
C GLU A 30 11.52 0.00 -18.80
N SER A 31 11.86 1.26 -18.46
CA SER A 31 10.89 2.36 -18.58
C SER A 31 11.53 3.74 -18.78
N ARG A 32 11.15 4.40 -19.88
CA ARG A 32 11.60 5.75 -20.24
C ARG A 32 11.03 6.83 -19.31
N GLU A 33 9.85 6.61 -18.75
CA GLU A 33 9.25 7.50 -17.74
C GLU A 33 10.04 7.45 -16.43
N CYS A 34 10.48 6.26 -16.01
CA CYS A 34 11.31 6.08 -14.81
C CYS A 34 12.65 6.83 -14.93
N LEU A 35 13.31 6.71 -16.09
CA LEU A 35 14.54 7.46 -16.39
C LEU A 35 14.36 8.96 -16.27
N THR A 36 13.29 9.51 -16.86
CA THR A 36 13.01 10.94 -16.84
C THR A 36 12.83 11.46 -15.41
N GLU A 37 12.13 10.71 -14.57
CA GLU A 37 11.91 11.06 -13.16
C GLU A 37 13.20 10.99 -12.32
N MET A 38 14.10 10.05 -12.64
CA MET A 38 15.41 9.96 -12.01
C MET A 38 16.35 11.09 -12.43
N GLU A 39 16.37 11.46 -13.71
CA GLU A 39 17.15 12.60 -14.23
C GLU A 39 16.72 13.91 -13.57
N ARG A 40 15.41 14.14 -13.44
CA ARG A 40 14.86 15.32 -12.74
C ARG A 40 15.29 15.37 -11.27
N THR A 41 15.32 14.20 -10.62
CA THR A 41 15.77 14.10 -9.23
C THR A 41 17.27 14.37 -9.12
N LEU A 42 18.11 13.81 -10.01
CA LEU A 42 19.55 14.06 -10.03
C LEU A 42 19.90 15.51 -10.37
N ALA A 43 19.11 16.18 -11.20
CA ALA A 43 19.32 17.60 -11.52
C ALA A 43 19.33 18.48 -10.26
N LEU A 44 18.65 18.08 -9.17
CA LEU A 44 18.70 18.76 -7.89
C LEU A 44 20.11 18.83 -7.29
N LEU A 45 20.98 17.87 -7.57
CA LEU A 45 22.38 17.88 -7.10
C LEU A 45 23.20 19.03 -7.74
N ALA A 46 22.78 19.54 -8.89
CA ALA A 46 23.47 20.62 -9.59
C ALA A 46 23.14 22.02 -9.02
N PHE A 47 22.22 22.12 -8.06
CA PHE A 47 21.83 23.39 -7.45
C PHE A 47 22.33 23.48 -6.01
N ASP A 48 22.94 24.63 -5.66
CA ASP A 48 23.36 24.92 -4.29
C ASP A 48 22.16 24.88 -3.33
N ASN A 49 21.05 25.49 -3.74
CA ASN A 49 19.75 25.44 -3.07
C ASN A 49 18.74 24.63 -3.91
N PRO A 50 18.58 23.33 -3.63
CA PRO A 50 17.77 22.46 -4.47
C PRO A 50 16.26 22.72 -4.29
N GLU A 51 15.84 23.34 -3.17
CA GLU A 51 14.46 23.80 -2.95
C GLU A 51 14.07 24.99 -3.84
N GLU A 52 15.04 25.81 -4.24
CA GLU A 52 14.83 26.96 -5.15
C GLU A 52 14.94 26.57 -6.62
N SER A 53 15.25 25.29 -6.90
CA SER A 53 15.38 24.78 -8.25
C SER A 53 13.99 24.60 -8.92
N PRO A 54 13.92 24.54 -10.26
CA PRO A 54 12.69 24.21 -10.98
C PRO A 54 12.12 22.82 -10.65
N PHE A 55 12.87 21.98 -9.92
CA PHE A 55 12.46 20.66 -9.46
C PHE A 55 12.32 20.59 -7.92
N GLY A 56 12.34 21.73 -7.23
CA GLY A 56 12.25 21.81 -5.77
C GLY A 56 10.92 21.28 -5.22
N ASP A 57 9.90 21.17 -6.06
CA ASP A 57 8.63 20.49 -5.76
C ASP A 57 8.82 19.01 -5.41
N LEU A 58 9.80 18.33 -6.02
CA LEU A 58 10.17 16.95 -5.67
C LEU A 58 10.69 16.82 -4.23
N LEU A 59 11.23 17.91 -3.67
CA LEU A 59 11.68 17.98 -2.28
C LEU A 59 10.55 18.37 -1.31
N ASN A 60 9.32 18.56 -1.78
CA ASN A 60 8.22 18.94 -0.89
C ASN A 60 7.78 17.74 -0.01
N MET A 61 7.62 17.98 1.28
CA MET A 61 7.13 17.00 2.27
C MET A 61 5.75 16.40 1.88
N MET A 62 4.93 17.14 1.11
CA MET A 62 3.64 16.64 0.60
C MET A 62 3.79 15.45 -0.37
N GLN A 63 4.84 15.44 -1.21
CA GLN A 63 5.12 14.31 -2.12
C GLN A 63 5.42 13.05 -1.31
N ARG A 64 6.20 13.20 -0.23
CA ARG A 64 6.51 12.13 0.71
C ARG A 64 5.23 11.58 1.35
N GLN A 65 4.36 12.44 1.88
CA GLN A 65 3.11 12.00 2.50
C GLN A 65 2.18 11.28 1.52
N LYS A 66 2.13 11.72 0.26
CA LYS A 66 1.36 11.04 -0.78
C LYS A 66 1.91 9.65 -1.09
N VAL A 67 3.23 9.53 -1.32
CA VAL A 67 3.89 8.22 -1.53
C VAL A 67 3.73 7.33 -0.31
N TRP A 68 3.88 7.85 0.91
CA TRP A 68 3.60 7.10 2.15
C TRP A 68 2.14 6.64 2.21
N SER A 69 1.19 7.49 1.85
CA SER A 69 -0.24 7.13 1.83
C SER A 69 -0.52 6.04 0.78
N GLU A 70 0.06 6.14 -0.42
CA GLU A 70 -0.10 5.16 -1.49
C GLU A 70 0.56 3.83 -1.15
N VAL A 71 1.77 3.85 -0.58
CA VAL A 71 2.47 2.64 -0.10
C VAL A 71 1.71 2.04 1.07
N ASN A 72 1.27 2.83 2.04
CA ASN A 72 0.50 2.34 3.18
C ASN A 72 -0.84 1.77 2.73
N GLN A 73 -1.50 2.39 1.74
CA GLN A 73 -2.71 1.85 1.14
C GLN A 73 -2.44 0.55 0.37
N ALA A 74 -1.37 0.46 -0.42
CA ALA A 74 -1.01 -0.75 -1.14
C ALA A 74 -0.59 -1.90 -0.21
N VAL A 75 0.13 -1.60 0.88
CA VAL A 75 0.45 -2.57 1.94
C VAL A 75 -0.81 -2.98 2.67
N LEU A 76 -1.68 -2.03 3.04
CA LEU A 76 -2.96 -2.34 3.64
C LEU A 76 -3.80 -3.22 2.71
N ASP A 77 -3.90 -2.91 1.43
CA ASP A 77 -4.63 -3.68 0.41
C ASP A 77 -4.02 -5.08 0.17
N TYR A 78 -2.69 -5.19 0.22
CA TYR A 78 -1.97 -6.45 0.13
C TYR A 78 -2.15 -7.32 1.39
N GLU A 79 -2.12 -6.69 2.57
CA GLU A 79 -2.44 -7.32 3.85
C GLU A 79 -3.95 -7.57 4.04
N ASN A 80 -4.79 -6.87 3.26
CA ASN A 80 -6.25 -7.02 3.22
C ASN A 80 -6.65 -8.32 2.51
N ARG A 81 -6.34 -9.45 3.16
CA ARG A 81 -7.09 -10.71 3.04
C ARG A 81 -8.58 -10.44 3.30
N GLU A 82 -9.30 -10.00 2.26
CA GLU A 82 -10.70 -9.60 2.26
C GLU A 82 -11.04 -8.54 3.33
N SER A 83 -11.41 -7.33 2.89
CA SER A 83 -11.90 -6.21 3.73
C SER A 83 -12.98 -6.57 4.76
N THR A 84 -13.65 -7.71 4.57
CA THR A 84 -14.42 -8.38 5.62
C THR A 84 -13.62 -9.53 6.22
N PRO A 85 -13.38 -9.56 7.55
CA PRO A 85 -12.81 -10.74 8.16
C PRO A 85 -13.64 -11.95 7.75
N LYS A 86 -12.99 -12.97 7.19
CA LYS A 86 -13.65 -14.19 6.66
C LYS A 86 -14.69 -14.74 7.62
N LEU A 87 -14.41 -14.64 8.92
CA LEU A 87 -15.32 -14.98 10.00
C LEU A 87 -16.63 -14.19 9.95
N ALA A 88 -16.61 -12.86 9.79
CA ALA A 88 -17.82 -12.06 9.68
C ALA A 88 -18.65 -12.40 8.44
N LYS A 89 -18.00 -12.73 7.32
CA LYS A 89 -18.67 -13.17 6.09
C LYS A 89 -19.33 -14.54 6.29
N LEU A 90 -18.64 -15.48 6.93
CA LEU A 90 -19.17 -16.80 7.29
C LEU A 90 -20.33 -16.71 8.30
N LEU A 91 -20.22 -15.84 9.31
CA LEU A 91 -21.28 -15.61 10.30
C LEU A 91 -22.55 -15.03 9.64
N LYS A 92 -22.40 -14.07 8.72
CA LYS A 92 -23.52 -13.52 7.94
C LYS A 92 -24.18 -14.60 7.07
N LEU A 93 -23.39 -15.45 6.43
CA LEU A 93 -23.90 -16.54 5.60
C LEU A 93 -24.64 -17.60 6.45
N LEU A 94 -24.11 -17.93 7.62
CA LEU A 94 -24.74 -18.85 8.57
C LEU A 94 -26.09 -18.29 9.03
N LEU A 95 -26.13 -17.04 9.50
CA LEU A 95 -27.38 -16.40 9.93
C LEU A 95 -28.43 -16.34 8.80
N TRP A 96 -27.98 -16.05 7.58
CA TRP A 96 -28.85 -16.06 6.40
C TRP A 96 -29.42 -17.46 6.12
N ALA A 97 -28.59 -18.51 6.17
CA ALA A 97 -29.03 -19.88 5.93
C ALA A 97 -30.02 -20.38 7.01
N GLN A 98 -29.78 -20.04 8.28
CA GLN A 98 -30.72 -20.35 9.37
C GLN A 98 -32.07 -19.67 9.15
N ASN A 99 -32.08 -18.39 8.76
CA ASN A 99 -33.32 -17.66 8.47
C ASN A 99 -34.10 -18.24 7.26
N GLU A 100 -33.39 -18.70 6.23
CA GLU A 100 -34.00 -19.36 5.07
C GLU A 100 -34.63 -20.72 5.44
N LEU A 101 -33.96 -21.48 6.30
CA LEU A 101 -34.49 -22.76 6.81
C LEU A 101 -35.69 -22.54 7.75
N ASP A 102 -35.66 -21.50 8.58
CA ASP A 102 -36.77 -21.07 9.42
C ASP A 102 -38.01 -20.72 8.56
N GLN A 103 -37.81 -19.97 7.46
CA GLN A 103 -38.89 -19.62 6.52
C GLN A 103 -39.49 -20.87 5.84
N LYS A 104 -38.66 -21.85 5.50
CA LYS A 104 -39.10 -23.12 4.90
C LYS A 104 -39.66 -24.12 5.91
N LYS A 105 -39.69 -23.77 7.21
CA LYS A 105 -40.14 -24.62 8.32
C LYS A 105 -39.44 -25.98 8.36
N VAL A 106 -38.17 -26.00 7.97
CA VAL A 106 -37.35 -27.21 8.00
C VAL A 106 -36.81 -27.37 9.43
N LYS A 107 -36.80 -28.60 9.94
CA LYS A 107 -36.11 -28.93 11.18
C LYS A 107 -34.61 -29.02 10.92
N TYR A 108 -33.81 -28.21 11.60
CA TYR A 108 -32.36 -28.22 11.50
C TYR A 108 -31.72 -27.79 12.82
N SER A 109 -30.48 -28.23 13.05
CA SER A 109 -29.74 -27.86 14.26
C SER A 109 -29.32 -26.40 14.20
N ARG A 110 -29.76 -25.58 15.15
CA ARG A 110 -29.58 -24.11 15.14
C ARG A 110 -28.44 -23.71 16.06
N MET A 111 -27.55 -22.86 15.57
CA MET A 111 -26.54 -22.20 16.41
C MET A 111 -27.19 -21.03 17.16
N THR A 112 -27.26 -21.15 18.48
CA THR A 112 -27.89 -20.18 19.38
C THR A 112 -26.88 -19.22 20.02
N ASP A 113 -25.67 -19.69 20.33
CA ASP A 113 -24.56 -18.85 20.80
C ASP A 113 -23.42 -18.86 19.79
N LEU A 114 -23.29 -17.77 19.02
CA LEU A 114 -22.23 -17.57 18.03
C LEU A 114 -20.85 -17.42 18.68
N SER A 115 -20.79 -17.00 19.94
CA SER A 115 -19.57 -16.74 20.69
C SER A 115 -18.94 -18.04 21.21
N LYS A 116 -19.80 -19.00 21.61
CA LYS A 116 -19.39 -20.30 22.15
C LYS A 116 -19.56 -21.45 21.16
N GLY A 117 -20.18 -21.21 20.01
CA GLY A 117 -20.44 -22.20 18.97
C GLY A 117 -21.44 -23.28 19.38
N THR A 118 -22.35 -22.99 20.31
CA THR A 118 -23.33 -24.00 20.77
C THR A 118 -24.43 -24.18 19.74
N ILE A 119 -24.70 -25.44 19.40
CA ILE A 119 -25.72 -25.87 18.46
C ILE A 119 -26.77 -26.65 19.25
N GLU A 120 -28.04 -26.28 19.09
CA GLU A 120 -29.17 -27.04 19.63
C GLU A 120 -29.70 -28.00 18.57
N ASP A 121 -30.02 -29.22 19.00
CA ASP A 121 -30.63 -30.24 18.14
C ASP A 121 -32.09 -29.87 17.78
N PRO A 122 -32.57 -30.26 16.58
CA PRO A 122 -33.85 -29.85 15.99
C PRO A 122 -35.14 -30.43 16.61
#